data_AF-A0A0C9SSW6-F1
#
_entry.id   AF-A0A0C9SSW6-F1
#
_cell.length_a   1.000
_cell.length_b   1.000
_cell.length_c   1.000
_cell.angle_alpha   90.00
_cell.angle_beta   90.00
_cell.angle_gamma   90.00
#
_symmetry.space_group_name_H-M   'P 1'
#
loop_
_entity.id
_entity.type
_entity.pdbx_description
1 polymer ?
#
loop_
_entity_poly.entity_id
_entity_poly.type
_entity_poly.pdbx_seq_one_letter_code
_entity_poly.pdbx_strand_id
1 'polypeptide(L)'
;MLSRQPYQGLSRKLILAFDVGTTYSGVSYCILDPGEIPKIHGVSRYPAQEHVGGDNKIPSILYYDRQGTVQAVGAEALQQHVI
;
A
#
# COMPACT_ATOMS: atom_id res chain seq x y z
N MET A 1 -6.45 14.55 -21.24
CA MET A 1 -5.98 13.28 -20.62
C MET A 1 -6.28 12.15 -21.59
N LEU A 2 -5.32 11.25 -21.85
CA LEU A 2 -5.57 10.07 -22.67
C LEU A 2 -6.57 9.16 -21.94
N SER A 3 -7.60 8.69 -22.64
CA SER A 3 -8.53 7.68 -22.10
C SER A 3 -7.82 6.33 -21.99
N ARG A 4 -7.95 5.69 -20.83
CA ARG A 4 -7.43 4.32 -20.64
C ARG A 4 -8.18 3.37 -21.56
N GLN A 5 -7.44 2.51 -22.25
CA GLN A 5 -8.00 1.49 -23.12
C GLN A 5 -8.37 0.22 -22.34
N PRO A 6 -9.34 -0.56 -22.83
CA PRO A 6 -9.62 -1.89 -22.29
C PRO A 6 -8.38 -2.78 -22.24
N TYR A 7 -8.25 -3.56 -21.17
CA TYR A 7 -7.16 -4.51 -21.02
C TYR A 7 -7.25 -5.63 -22.07
N GLN A 8 -6.20 -5.81 -22.86
CA GLN A 8 -6.14 -6.78 -23.98
C GLN A 8 -5.54 -8.15 -23.61
N GLY A 9 -5.26 -8.39 -22.33
CA GLY A 9 -4.72 -9.68 -21.89
C GLY A 9 -5.77 -10.79 -21.96
N LEU A 10 -5.30 -12.04 -22.08
CA LEU A 10 -6.18 -13.22 -22.21
C LEU A 10 -6.75 -13.71 -20.87
N SER A 11 -6.22 -13.24 -19.74
CA SER A 11 -6.59 -13.69 -18.40
C SER A 11 -6.58 -12.55 -17.40
N ARG A 12 -7.34 -12.67 -16.32
CA ARG A 12 -7.33 -11.72 -15.20
C ARG A 12 -5.92 -11.57 -14.60
N LYS A 13 -5.54 -10.34 -14.25
CA LYS A 13 -4.31 -10.05 -13.48
C LYS A 13 -4.58 -9.07 -12.33
N LEU A 14 -3.82 -9.20 -11.26
CA LEU A 14 -3.72 -8.21 -10.19
C LEU A 14 -2.41 -7.43 -10.37
N ILE A 15 -2.50 -6.11 -10.44
CA ILE A 15 -1.34 -5.21 -10.41
C ILE A 15 -1.32 -4.52 -9.05
N LEU A 16 -0.14 -4.47 -8.44
CA LEU A 16 0.15 -3.68 -7.25
C LEU A 16 1.22 -2.66 -7.61
N ALA A 17 1.03 -1.41 -7.19
CA ALA A 17 2.02 -0.35 -7.33
C ALA A 17 2.35 0.20 -5.95
N PHE A 18 3.62 0.10 -5.57
CA PHE A 18 4.14 0.59 -4.30
C PHE A 18 4.85 1.92 -4.52
N ASP A 19 4.42 2.93 -3.79
CA ASP A 19 5.14 4.19 -3.64
C ASP A 19 5.92 4.11 -2.32
N VAL A 20 7.25 3.98 -2.41
CA VAL A 20 8.13 3.83 -1.25
C VAL A 20 8.83 5.16 -1.01
N GLY A 21 8.19 6.00 -0.21
CA GLY A 21 8.71 7.31 0.15
C GLY A 21 9.57 7.29 1.41
N THR A 22 10.31 8.38 1.62
CA THR A 22 11.16 8.56 2.81
C THR A 22 10.35 8.70 4.10
N THR A 23 9.23 9.45 4.07
CA THR A 23 8.39 9.71 5.25
C THR A 23 7.17 8.79 5.31
N TYR A 24 6.54 8.56 4.17
CA TYR A 24 5.35 7.74 4.04
C TYR A 24 5.45 6.88 2.78
N SER A 25 4.85 5.70 2.85
CA SER A 25 4.69 4.78 1.72
C SER A 25 3.22 4.54 1.46
N GLY A 26 2.86 4.17 0.23
CA GLY A 26 1.49 3.86 -0.16
C GLY A 26 1.44 2.72 -1.14
N VAL A 27 0.27 2.09 -1.25
CA VAL A 27 0.01 1.08 -2.29
C VAL A 27 -1.31 1.37 -2.99
N SER A 28 -1.30 1.18 -4.31
CA SER A 28 -2.51 1.12 -5.11
C SER A 28 -2.55 -0.21 -5.86
N TYR A 29 -3.75 -0.64 -6.23
CA TYR A 29 -3.96 -1.86 -6.97
C TYR A 29 -4.93 -1.67 -8.12
N CYS A 30 -4.86 -2.58 -9.09
CA CYS A 30 -5.77 -2.65 -10.21
C CYS A 30 -6.05 -4.10 -10.56
N ILE A 31 -7.31 -4.46 -10.73
CA ILE A 31 -7.72 -5.75 -11.31
C ILE A 31 -7.91 -5.52 -12.81
N LEU A 32 -7.11 -6.24 -13.60
CA LEU A 32 -7.15 -6.20 -15.05
C LEU A 32 -8.04 -7.35 -15.54
N ASP A 33 -9.30 -7.06 -15.81
CA ASP A 33 -10.22 -7.99 -16.45
C ASP A 33 -10.17 -7.82 -17.99
N PRO A 34 -10.04 -8.91 -18.77
CA PRO A 34 -10.02 -8.82 -20.24
C PRO A 34 -11.25 -8.06 -20.79
N GLY A 35 -11.01 -7.07 -21.64
CA GLY A 35 -12.06 -6.24 -22.24
C GLY A 35 -12.59 -5.10 -21.35
N GLU A 36 -12.16 -5.01 -20.09
CA GLU A 36 -12.57 -3.95 -19.17
C GLU A 36 -11.54 -2.81 -19.11
N ILE A 37 -12.02 -1.58 -18.90
CA ILE A 37 -11.13 -0.43 -18.67
C ILE A 37 -10.56 -0.53 -17.25
N PRO A 38 -9.22 -0.59 -17.08
CA PRO A 38 -8.59 -0.70 -15.78
C PRO A 38 -8.97 0.45 -14.81
N LYS A 39 -9.38 0.09 -13.59
CA LYS A 39 -9.66 1.03 -12.50
C LYS A 39 -8.58 0.92 -11.43
N ILE A 40 -8.03 2.07 -11.03
CA ILE A 40 -7.02 2.15 -9.97
C ILE A 40 -7.73 2.33 -8.64
N HIS A 41 -7.37 1.51 -7.67
CA HIS A 41 -7.88 1.56 -6.31
C HIS A 41 -6.72 1.87 -5.36
N GLY A 42 -6.87 2.92 -4.55
CA GLY A 42 -5.94 3.19 -3.45
C GLY A 42 -6.21 2.25 -2.28
N VAL A 43 -5.16 1.84 -1.55
CA VAL A 43 -5.32 1.21 -0.25
C VAL A 43 -5.35 2.29 0.82
N SER A 44 -6.46 2.35 1.54
CA SER A 44 -6.74 3.34 2.59
C SER A 44 -6.75 2.75 4.01
N ARG A 45 -6.54 1.44 4.14
CA ARG A 45 -6.55 0.74 5.43
C ARG A 45 -5.25 -0.02 5.61
N TYR A 46 -4.45 0.46 6.57
CA TYR A 46 -3.19 -0.15 6.97
C TYR A 46 -3.28 -0.67 8.41
N PRO A 47 -2.52 -1.72 8.78
CA PRO A 47 -2.39 -2.18 10.16
C PRO A 47 -1.98 -1.04 11.10
N ALA A 48 -2.43 -1.09 12.36
CA ALA A 48 -2.12 -0.11 13.40
C ALA A 48 -2.50 1.36 13.11
N GLN A 49 -3.29 1.63 12.05
CA GLN A 49 -3.70 2.97 11.61
C GLN A 49 -5.23 3.21 11.68
N GLU A 50 -5.92 2.50 12.58
CA GLU A 50 -7.39 2.44 12.66
C GLU A 50 -8.05 3.80 12.93
N HIS A 51 -7.34 4.72 13.58
CA HIS A 51 -7.86 6.03 14.00
C HIS A 51 -7.62 7.16 12.97
N VAL A 52 -6.90 6.91 11.87
CA VAL A 52 -6.46 7.97 10.94
C VAL A 52 -7.45 8.21 9.78
N GLY A 53 -8.64 7.59 9.83
CA GLY A 53 -9.76 7.99 8.95
C GLY A 53 -9.54 7.77 7.45
N GLY A 54 -8.76 6.76 7.05
CA GLY A 54 -8.65 6.36 5.64
C GLY A 54 -7.53 7.04 4.85
N ASP A 55 -6.43 7.43 5.50
CA ASP A 55 -5.25 7.91 4.78
C ASP A 55 -4.69 6.82 3.84
N ASN A 56 -4.28 7.23 2.63
CA ASN A 56 -3.83 6.30 1.58
C ASN A 56 -2.35 5.94 1.70
N LYS A 57 -1.74 6.21 2.87
CA LYS A 57 -0.33 6.06 3.14
C LYS A 57 -0.08 5.63 4.59
N ILE A 58 1.03 4.94 4.80
CA ILE A 58 1.54 4.46 6.08
C ILE A 58 2.93 5.08 6.33
N PRO A 59 3.32 5.40 7.58
CA PRO A 59 4.67 5.87 7.87
C PRO A 59 5.75 4.93 7.35
N SER A 60 6.84 5.46 6.81
CA SER A 60 8.00 4.68 6.36
C SER A 60 8.98 4.45 7.51
N ILE A 61 8.60 3.60 8.47
CA ILE A 61 9.37 3.35 9.69
C ILE A 61 9.59 1.85 9.87
N LEU A 62 10.80 1.47 10.23
CA LEU A 62 11.16 0.11 10.65
C LEU A 62 11.82 0.19 12.02
N TYR A 63 11.32 -0.57 12.98
CA TYR A 63 11.91 -0.72 14.31
C TYR A 63 12.63 -2.05 14.42
N TYR A 64 13.87 -2.02 14.90
CA TYR A 64 14.74 -3.17 15.06
C TYR A 64 15.18 -3.35 16.51
N ASP A 65 15.32 -4.60 16.95
CA ASP A 65 15.98 -4.90 18.21
C ASP A 65 17.53 -4.78 18.10
N ARG A 66 18.22 -5.03 19.22
CA ARG A 66 19.69 -4.98 19.29
C ARG A 66 20.39 -6.04 18.45
N GLN A 67 19.68 -7.10 18.06
CA GLN A 67 20.17 -8.17 17.21
C GLN A 67 19.91 -7.87 15.72
N GLY A 68 19.25 -6.76 15.39
CA GLY A 68 18.88 -6.39 14.04
C GLY A 68 17.63 -7.09 13.51
N THR A 69 16.81 -7.68 14.37
CA THR A 69 15.53 -8.29 13.99
C THR A 69 14.45 -7.22 13.90
N VAL A 70 13.63 -7.24 12.86
CA VAL A 70 12.47 -6.34 12.73
C VAL A 70 11.44 -6.68 13.82
N GLN A 71 11.06 -5.68 14.59
CA GLN A 71 10.09 -5.79 15.69
C GLN A 71 8.76 -5.11 15.34
N ALA A 72 8.77 -4.04 14.55
CA ALA A 72 7.55 -3.37 14.07
C ALA A 72 7.77 -2.61 12.77
N VAL A 73 6.69 -2.46 11.99
CA VAL A 73 6.70 -1.81 10.68
C VAL A 73 5.60 -0.77 10.55
N GLY A 74 5.94 0.34 9.91
CA GLY A 74 5.01 1.44 9.63
C GLY A 74 4.33 1.99 10.89
N ALA A 75 2.99 2.01 10.91
CA ALA A 75 2.24 2.56 12.03
C ALA A 75 2.40 1.77 13.35
N GLU A 76 2.75 0.48 13.29
CA GLU A 76 3.04 -0.32 14.49
C GLU A 76 4.23 0.25 15.27
N ALA A 77 5.22 0.77 14.56
CA ALA A 77 6.41 1.38 15.16
C ALA A 77 6.13 2.74 15.85
N LEU A 78 4.90 3.26 15.77
CA LEU A 78 4.46 4.44 16.50
C LEU A 78 3.68 4.11 17.77
N GLN A 79 3.40 2.84 18.04
CA GLN A 79 2.63 2.43 19.20
C GLN A 79 3.51 2.42 20.45
N GLN A 80 3.03 3.05 21.53
CA GLN A 80 3.80 3.22 22.77
C GLN A 80 4.22 1.92 23.45
N HIS A 81 3.54 0.80 23.19
CA HIS A 81 3.89 -0.50 23.79
C HIS A 81 4.92 -1.29 22.97
N VAL A 82 5.24 -0.82 21.77
CA VAL A 82 6.26 -1.39 20.88
C VAL A 82 7.62 -0.72 21.12
N ILE A 83 7.63 0.52 21.61
CA ILE A 83 8.80 1.35 21.88
C ILE A 83 9.22 1.24 23.35
#